data_AF-A0A7V9PD81-F1
#
_entry.id   AF-A0A7V9PD81-F1
#
_cell.length_a   1.000
_cell.length_b   1.000
_cell.length_c   1.000
_cell.angle_alpha   90.00
_cell.angle_beta   90.00
_cell.angle_gamma   90.00
#
_symmetry.space_group_name_H-M   'P 1'
#
loop_
_entity.id
_entity.type
_entity.pdbx_description
1 polymer ?
#
loop_
_entity_poly.entity_id
_entity_poly.type
_entity_poly.pdbx_seq_one_letter_code
_entity_poly.pdbx_strand_id
1 'polypeptide(L)'
;MADVAWEASPEDELYPGGTFGERLDRNGPLEDVHLAVELPFWLMVNSSPLEVSVEGWTAGVEIRGDHAELHAEEFRDARTSCIYLGPDPSKVDPAVVPENAPVVLRECKTVLRLPARCRSDAIAAMATATSAPGRRWPTSRPCALPTSRS
;
A
#
# COMPACT_ATOMS: atom_id res chain seq x y z
N MET A 1 -19.91 -17.09 42.66
CA MET A 1 -20.16 -16.50 41.32
C MET A 1 -20.35 -15.02 41.55
N ALA A 2 -19.32 -14.23 41.28
CA ALA A 2 -19.40 -12.77 41.39
C ALA A 2 -19.61 -12.25 39.96
N ASP A 3 -20.73 -11.58 39.74
CA ASP A 3 -20.99 -10.80 38.53
C ASP A 3 -19.99 -9.64 38.51
N VAL A 4 -19.05 -9.69 37.58
CA VAL A 4 -18.17 -8.56 37.28
C VAL A 4 -18.98 -7.63 36.37
N ALA A 5 -19.62 -6.62 36.97
CA ALA A 5 -20.13 -5.49 36.24
C ALA A 5 -18.93 -4.71 35.70
N TRP A 6 -18.76 -4.72 34.38
CA TRP A 6 -17.83 -3.84 33.70
C TRP A 6 -18.46 -2.44 33.75
N GLU A 7 -17.90 -1.53 34.55
CA GLU A 7 -18.25 -0.12 34.44
C GLU A 7 -17.46 0.45 33.27
N ALA A 8 -18.18 0.95 32.27
CA ALA A 8 -17.62 1.65 31.12
C ALA A 8 -16.75 2.81 31.61
N SER A 9 -15.50 2.86 31.15
CA SER A 9 -14.62 3.98 31.44
C SER A 9 -15.17 5.22 30.71
N PRO A 10 -15.18 6.43 31.31
CA PRO A 10 -15.73 7.64 30.68
C PRO A 10 -14.97 8.09 29.41
N GLU A 11 -13.89 7.39 29.05
CA GLU A 11 -13.13 7.58 27.81
C GLU A 11 -13.77 6.89 26.59
N ASP A 12 -14.70 5.95 26.81
CA ASP A 12 -15.48 5.29 25.75
C ASP A 12 -16.59 6.18 25.16
N GLU A 13 -16.94 7.30 25.80
CA GLU A 13 -17.92 8.25 25.26
C GLU A 13 -17.36 9.17 24.15
N LEU A 14 -16.03 9.18 23.91
CA LEU A 14 -15.44 9.98 22.83
C LEU A 14 -15.44 9.30 21.46
N TYR A 15 -15.86 8.04 21.38
CA TYR A 15 -16.03 7.33 20.11
C TYR A 15 -17.36 6.58 20.14
N PRO A 16 -18.48 7.19 19.69
CA PRO A 16 -19.75 6.47 19.66
C PRO A 16 -19.62 5.34 18.64
N GLY A 17 -19.49 4.11 19.16
CA GLY A 17 -19.93 2.83 18.61
C GLY A 17 -20.01 2.64 17.09
N GLY A 18 -19.10 3.21 16.32
CA GLY A 18 -19.12 3.06 14.86
C GLY A 18 -18.64 1.67 14.49
N THR A 19 -19.55 0.83 14.00
CA THR A 19 -19.10 -0.43 13.39
C THR A 19 -18.29 -0.11 12.13
N PHE A 20 -17.21 -0.87 11.91
CA PHE A 20 -16.34 -0.69 10.75
C PHE A 20 -17.17 -0.77 9.46
N GLY A 21 -17.32 0.36 8.77
CA GLY A 21 -18.08 0.47 7.51
C GLY A 21 -19.38 1.29 7.57
N GLU A 22 -19.80 1.83 8.72
CA GLU A 22 -20.96 2.74 8.79
C GLU A 22 -20.68 4.14 8.21
N ARG A 23 -19.40 4.55 8.20
CA ARG A 23 -18.97 5.82 7.62
C ARG A 23 -18.71 5.75 6.12
N LEU A 24 -18.84 4.57 5.51
CA LEU A 24 -18.65 4.38 4.08
C LEU A 24 -19.99 4.54 3.35
N ASP A 25 -20.02 5.40 2.34
CA ASP A 25 -21.14 5.52 1.42
C ASP A 25 -21.24 4.25 0.57
N ARG A 26 -22.13 3.34 0.99
CA ARG A 26 -22.37 2.08 0.31
C ARG A 26 -22.94 2.26 -1.10
N ASN A 27 -23.49 3.44 -1.43
CA ASN A 27 -24.16 3.74 -2.69
C ASN A 27 -23.35 4.67 -3.60
N GLY A 28 -22.20 5.18 -3.15
CA GLY A 28 -21.32 6.04 -3.93
C GLY A 28 -20.71 5.35 -5.16
N PRO A 29 -20.13 6.08 -6.12
CA PRO A 29 -19.51 5.47 -7.29
C PRO A 29 -18.33 4.54 -6.93
N LEU A 30 -18.11 3.51 -7.74
CA LEU A 30 -16.91 2.67 -7.68
C LEU A 30 -15.86 3.24 -8.64
N GLU A 31 -14.65 3.40 -8.12
CA GLU A 31 -13.45 3.74 -8.88
C GLU A 31 -12.53 2.54 -9.02
N ASP A 32 -11.84 2.48 -10.16
CA ASP A 32 -10.87 1.44 -10.43
C ASP A 32 -9.59 1.71 -9.65
N VAL A 33 -9.11 0.71 -8.93
CA VAL A 33 -7.91 0.77 -8.11
C VAL A 33 -7.08 -0.49 -8.32
N HIS A 34 -5.86 -0.47 -7.79
CA HIS A 34 -5.04 -1.67 -7.71
C HIS A 34 -4.79 -2.05 -6.25
N LEU A 35 -5.04 -3.32 -5.92
CA LEU A 35 -4.57 -3.91 -4.67
C LEU A 35 -3.15 -4.41 -4.89
N ALA A 36 -2.23 -3.96 -4.05
CA ALA A 36 -0.83 -4.38 -4.05
C ALA A 36 -0.60 -5.35 -2.89
N VAL A 37 -0.14 -6.56 -3.20
CA VAL A 37 0.17 -7.61 -2.21
C VAL A 37 1.63 -7.97 -2.32
N GLU A 38 2.35 -7.95 -1.19
CA GLU A 38 3.73 -8.42 -1.16
C GLU A 38 3.78 -9.94 -1.27
N LEU A 39 4.53 -10.45 -2.23
CA LEU A 39 4.77 -11.87 -2.38
C LEU A 39 5.89 -12.30 -1.42
N PRO A 40 5.82 -13.54 -0.89
CA PRO A 40 6.89 -14.09 -0.07
C PRO A 40 8.27 -14.01 -0.75
N PHE A 41 9.31 -13.72 0.04
CA PHE A 41 10.67 -13.45 -0.46
C PHE A 41 11.29 -14.60 -1.26
N TRP A 42 10.83 -15.83 -1.09
CA TRP A 42 11.34 -17.01 -1.81
C TRP A 42 10.81 -17.11 -3.23
N LEU A 43 9.77 -16.35 -3.59
CA LEU A 43 9.23 -16.35 -4.93
C LEU A 43 10.00 -15.43 -5.89
N MET A 44 10.74 -14.42 -5.40
CA MET A 44 11.40 -13.33 -6.18
C MET A 44 11.26 -13.48 -7.70
N VAL A 45 10.11 -13.07 -8.21
CA VAL A 45 9.76 -13.26 -9.63
C VAL A 45 10.07 -11.96 -10.37
N ASN A 46 10.63 -12.09 -11.57
CA ASN A 46 10.79 -10.95 -12.48
C ASN A 46 9.42 -10.32 -12.79
N SER A 47 9.44 -9.02 -13.09
CA SER A 47 8.21 -8.32 -13.47
C SER A 47 7.58 -8.97 -14.71
N SER A 48 6.32 -9.38 -14.59
CA SER A 48 5.60 -10.05 -15.67
C SER A 48 4.09 -9.86 -15.54
N PRO A 49 3.37 -9.66 -16.66
CA PRO A 49 1.92 -9.80 -16.67
C PRO A 49 1.55 -11.28 -16.53
N LEU A 50 0.48 -11.56 -15.80
CA LEU A 50 -0.08 -12.89 -15.63
C LEU A 50 -1.60 -12.84 -15.75
N GLU A 51 -2.19 -13.95 -16.15
CA GLU A 51 -3.63 -14.14 -16.05
C GLU A 51 -3.89 -15.15 -14.93
N VAL A 52 -4.74 -14.78 -13.98
CA VAL A 52 -5.11 -15.63 -12.85
C VAL A 52 -6.58 -15.97 -12.96
N SER A 53 -6.89 -17.26 -12.83
CA SER A 53 -8.27 -17.75 -12.77
C SER A 53 -8.52 -18.46 -11.45
N VAL A 54 -9.52 -18.00 -10.68
CA VAL A 54 -9.92 -18.55 -9.38
C VAL A 54 -11.44 -18.60 -9.34
N GLU A 55 -12.03 -19.79 -9.14
CA GLU A 55 -13.48 -19.97 -8.98
C GLU A 55 -14.34 -19.31 -10.09
N GLY A 56 -13.84 -19.33 -11.34
CA GLY A 56 -14.55 -18.74 -12.50
C GLY A 56 -14.35 -17.23 -12.65
N TRP A 57 -13.62 -16.58 -11.74
CA TRP A 57 -13.12 -15.22 -11.93
C TRP A 57 -11.77 -15.27 -12.64
N THR A 58 -11.64 -14.55 -13.75
CA THR A 58 -10.37 -14.39 -14.48
C THR A 58 -9.99 -12.93 -14.55
N ALA A 59 -8.75 -12.61 -14.18
CA ALA A 59 -8.22 -11.27 -14.28
C ALA A 59 -6.75 -11.24 -14.69
N GLY A 60 -6.39 -10.19 -15.43
CA GLY A 60 -4.99 -9.83 -15.66
C GLY A 60 -4.41 -9.21 -14.39
N VAL A 61 -3.29 -9.76 -13.93
CA VAL A 61 -2.53 -9.30 -12.78
C VAL A 61 -1.11 -8.95 -13.22
N GLU A 62 -0.44 -8.10 -12.43
CA GLU A 62 0.93 -7.70 -12.73
C GLU A 62 1.83 -8.07 -11.57
N ILE A 63 2.86 -8.87 -11.83
CA ILE A 63 3.98 -9.06 -10.91
C ILE A 63 4.99 -7.94 -11.15
N ARG A 64 5.44 -7.32 -10.07
CA ARG A 64 6.42 -6.24 -10.02
C ARG A 64 7.60 -6.65 -9.17
N GLY A 65 8.71 -7.00 -9.80
CA GLY A 65 10.00 -7.27 -9.15
C GLY A 65 10.88 -6.02 -9.01
N ASP A 66 10.38 -4.85 -9.42
CA ASP A 66 11.15 -3.61 -9.49
C ASP A 66 11.15 -2.81 -8.18
N HIS A 67 10.55 -3.33 -7.11
CA HIS A 67 10.52 -2.62 -5.83
C HIS A 67 11.88 -2.65 -5.14
N ALA A 68 12.42 -1.46 -4.92
CA ALA A 68 13.69 -1.26 -4.26
C ALA A 68 13.56 -0.41 -2.98
N GLU A 69 14.46 -0.69 -2.04
CA GLU A 69 14.74 0.11 -0.86
C GLU A 69 16.03 0.91 -1.12
N LEU A 70 16.00 2.21 -0.87
CA LEU A 70 17.18 3.06 -0.85
C LEU A 70 17.54 3.35 0.60
N HIS A 71 18.75 3.00 1.00
CA HIS A 71 19.26 3.26 2.34
C HIS A 71 20.36 4.33 2.31
N ALA A 72 20.31 5.26 3.25
CA ALA A 72 21.43 6.14 3.57
C ALA A 72 22.25 5.55 4.72
N GLU A 73 23.57 5.65 4.66
CA GLU A 73 24.49 5.13 5.69
C GLU A 73 24.55 3.59 5.72
N GLU A 74 24.63 3.01 6.92
CA GLU A 74 24.71 1.56 7.13
C GLU A 74 23.33 0.89 7.08
N PHE A 75 23.28 -0.27 6.43
CA PHE A 75 22.08 -1.09 6.41
C PHE A 75 21.75 -1.60 7.81
N ARG A 76 20.52 -1.36 8.26
CA ARG A 76 19.99 -1.91 9.52
C ARG A 76 18.66 -2.60 9.25
N ASP A 77 18.47 -3.80 9.80
CA ASP A 77 17.26 -4.61 9.62
C ASP A 77 15.97 -3.88 10.02
N ALA A 78 16.05 -2.94 10.97
CA ALA A 78 14.92 -2.13 11.41
C ALA A 78 14.40 -1.13 10.35
N ARG A 79 14.98 -1.10 9.13
CA ARG A 79 14.67 -0.14 8.05
C ARG A 79 14.80 1.33 8.48
N THR A 80 15.48 1.61 9.59
CA THR A 80 15.66 2.98 10.11
C THR A 80 16.50 3.85 9.18
N SER A 81 17.35 3.24 8.36
CA SER A 81 18.15 3.90 7.33
C SER A 81 17.47 3.98 5.96
N CYS A 82 16.26 3.41 5.81
CA CYS A 82 15.53 3.40 4.54
C CYS A 82 14.91 4.77 4.28
N ILE A 83 15.43 5.49 3.29
CA ILE A 83 14.94 6.80 2.87
C ILE A 83 13.93 6.73 1.72
N TYR A 84 13.88 5.59 1.02
CA TYR A 84 12.92 5.38 -0.06
C TYR A 84 12.53 3.91 -0.20
N LEU A 85 11.26 3.70 -0.54
CA LEU A 85 10.69 2.39 -0.84
C LEU A 85 9.77 2.53 -2.05
N GLY A 86 10.07 1.83 -3.14
CA GLY A 86 9.23 1.86 -4.33
C GLY A 86 9.91 1.37 -5.60
N PRO A 87 9.19 1.44 -6.74
CA PRO A 87 9.65 0.89 -8.01
C PRO A 87 10.71 1.73 -8.74
N ASP A 88 10.88 2.99 -8.34
CA ASP A 88 11.70 3.95 -9.09
C ASP A 88 12.48 4.88 -8.14
N PRO A 89 13.65 4.43 -7.66
CA PRO A 89 14.47 5.21 -6.73
C PRO A 89 15.01 6.51 -7.36
N SER A 90 14.94 6.69 -8.69
CA SER A 90 15.34 7.95 -9.33
C SER A 90 14.40 9.12 -8.98
N LYS A 91 13.20 8.83 -8.47
CA LYS A 91 12.22 9.83 -8.02
C LYS A 91 12.43 10.29 -6.58
N VAL A 92 13.46 9.80 -5.91
CA VAL A 92 13.81 10.27 -4.57
C VAL A 92 14.19 11.75 -4.65
N ASP A 93 13.58 12.54 -3.76
CA ASP A 93 13.98 13.92 -3.58
C ASP A 93 15.42 13.96 -3.07
N PRO A 94 16.37 14.55 -3.81
CA PRO A 94 17.76 14.64 -3.39
C PRO A 94 17.93 15.31 -2.03
N ALA A 95 17.00 16.19 -1.62
CA ALA A 95 17.04 16.85 -0.31
C ALA A 95 16.86 15.90 0.88
N VAL A 96 16.31 14.71 0.67
CA VAL A 96 16.12 13.67 1.70
C VAL A 96 17.37 12.80 1.84
N VAL A 97 18.30 12.86 0.88
CA VAL A 97 19.56 12.12 0.92
C VAL A 97 20.57 12.93 1.74
N PRO A 98 21.11 12.37 2.85
CA PRO A 98 22.11 13.08 3.65
C PRO A 98 23.37 13.39 2.82
N GLU A 99 23.92 14.58 3.01
CA GLU A 99 25.07 15.07 2.25
C GLU A 99 26.30 14.17 2.48
N ASN A 100 26.91 13.68 1.39
CA ASN A 100 28.05 12.75 1.41
C ASN A 100 27.84 11.39 2.11
N ALA A 101 26.60 11.00 2.44
CA ALA A 101 26.35 9.67 2.97
C ALA A 101 26.47 8.60 1.86
N PRO A 102 27.06 7.43 2.13
CA PRO A 102 26.98 6.31 1.21
C PRO A 102 25.51 5.91 1.05
N VAL A 103 25.12 5.65 -0.19
CA VAL A 103 23.76 5.22 -0.53
C VAL A 103 23.81 3.79 -1.06
N VAL A 104 22.95 2.94 -0.51
CA VAL A 104 22.83 1.53 -0.92
C VAL A 104 21.43 1.30 -1.47
N LEU A 105 21.36 0.81 -2.71
CA LEU A 105 20.12 0.37 -3.35
C LEU A 105 19.97 -1.14 -3.20
N ARG A 106 18.80 -1.59 -2.74
CA ARG A 106 18.50 -3.02 -2.56
C ARG A 106 17.15 -3.36 -3.18
N GLU A 107 17.11 -4.35 -4.05
CA GLU A 107 15.85 -5.00 -4.44
C GLU A 107 15.28 -5.75 -3.23
N CYS A 108 14.04 -5.43 -2.87
CA CYS A 108 13.53 -5.78 -1.54
C CYS A 108 12.35 -6.75 -1.57
N LYS A 109 11.51 -6.71 -2.60
CA LYS A 109 10.30 -7.54 -2.67
C LYS A 109 9.73 -7.61 -4.07
N THR A 110 8.93 -8.64 -4.28
CA THR A 110 8.04 -8.76 -5.43
C THR A 110 6.63 -8.39 -4.99
N VAL A 111 5.95 -7.54 -5.76
CA VAL A 111 4.57 -7.12 -5.49
C VAL A 111 3.64 -7.65 -6.57
N LEU A 112 2.55 -8.27 -6.17
CA LEU A 112 1.43 -8.62 -7.04
C LEU A 112 0.42 -7.47 -7.05
N ARG A 113 0.11 -6.95 -8.22
CA ARG A 113 -0.92 -5.92 -8.43
C ARG A 113 -2.14 -6.55 -9.06
N LEU A 114 -3.26 -6.46 -8.35
CA LEU A 114 -4.56 -6.99 -8.74
C LEU A 114 -5.47 -5.81 -9.09
N PRO A 115 -6.18 -5.83 -10.22
CA PRO A 115 -7.24 -4.87 -10.48
C PRO A 115 -8.37 -5.08 -9.48
N ALA A 116 -8.85 -3.99 -8.91
CA ALA A 116 -9.95 -3.99 -7.96
C ALA A 116 -10.79 -2.72 -8.14
N ARG A 117 -11.92 -2.66 -7.44
CA ARG A 117 -12.78 -1.47 -7.42
C ARG A 117 -13.06 -1.08 -5.99
N CYS A 118 -12.90 0.19 -5.68
CA CYS A 118 -13.12 0.75 -4.35
C CYS A 118 -14.04 1.95 -4.46
N ARG A 119 -14.80 2.23 -3.40
CA ARG A 119 -15.63 3.44 -3.33
C ARG A 119 -14.75 4.68 -3.19
N SER A 120 -15.15 5.78 -3.82
CA SER A 120 -14.39 7.05 -3.86
C SER A 120 -14.13 7.65 -2.48
N ASP A 121 -15.07 7.49 -1.56
CA ASP A 121 -14.98 7.98 -0.19
C ASP A 121 -13.89 7.25 0.63
N ALA A 122 -13.73 5.93 0.43
CA ALA A 122 -12.64 5.16 1.01
C ALA A 122 -11.28 5.62 0.47
N ILE A 123 -11.20 5.98 -0.82
CA ILE A 123 -9.98 6.53 -1.43
C ILE A 123 -9.65 7.90 -0.81
N ALA A 124 -10.65 8.77 -0.65
CA ALA A 124 -10.48 10.08 -0.02
C ALA A 124 -10.03 9.97 1.45
N ALA A 125 -10.60 9.02 2.20
CA ALA A 125 -10.20 8.73 3.58
C ALA A 125 -8.73 8.29 3.67
N MET A 126 -8.29 7.42 2.75
CA MET A 126 -6.89 6.98 2.66
C MET A 126 -5.93 8.11 2.31
N ALA A 127 -6.29 9.00 1.38
CA ALA A 127 -5.48 10.16 1.03
C ALA A 127 -5.29 11.10 2.23
N THR A 128 -6.34 11.27 3.04
CA THR A 128 -6.30 12.08 4.26
C THR A 128 -5.38 11.44 5.30
N ALA A 129 -5.48 10.13 5.52
CA ALA A 129 -4.60 9.38 6.43
C ALA A 129 -3.12 9.41 5.99
N THR A 130 -2.84 9.42 4.68
CA THR A 130 -1.48 9.44 4.13
C THR A 130 -0.80 10.81 4.26
N SER A 131 -1.58 11.88 4.43
CA SER A 131 -1.05 13.23 4.72
C SER A 131 -0.60 13.42 6.18
N ALA A 132 -0.88 12.46 7.06
CA ALA A 132 -0.34 12.45 8.42
C ALA A 132 1.18 12.16 8.38
N PRO A 133 1.99 12.91 9.15
CA PRO A 133 3.44 12.73 9.15
C PRO A 133 3.79 11.30 9.62
N GLY A 134 4.48 10.52 8.77
CA GLY A 134 5.09 9.24 9.14
C GLY A 134 4.65 8.00 8.36
N ARG A 135 3.66 8.05 7.45
CA ARG A 135 3.31 6.91 6.58
C ARG A 135 3.03 7.36 5.15
N ARG A 136 4.07 7.55 4.34
CA ARG A 136 3.93 7.74 2.89
C ARG A 136 4.03 6.38 2.20
N TRP A 137 2.91 5.88 1.72
CA TRP A 137 2.91 4.82 0.71
C TRP A 137 3.19 5.45 -0.66
N PRO A 138 4.01 4.83 -1.52
CA PRO A 138 4.21 5.34 -2.87
C PRO A 138 2.88 5.24 -3.63
N THR A 139 2.25 6.39 -3.88
CA THR A 139 1.07 6.47 -4.74
C THR A 139 1.49 6.28 -6.18
N SER A 140 1.49 5.03 -6.66
CA SER A 140 1.61 4.76 -8.09
C SER A 140 0.37 5.32 -8.78
N ARG A 141 0.53 6.31 -9.67
CA ARG A 141 -0.52 6.72 -10.61
C ARG A 141 -1.07 5.48 -11.36
N PRO A 142 -2.36 5.47 -11.74
CA PRO A 142 -2.90 4.40 -12.56
C PRO A 142 -2.14 4.35 -13.90
N CYS A 143 -1.59 3.18 -14.21
CA CYS A 143 -1.03 2.90 -15.52
C CYS A 143 -2.22 2.68 -16.45
N ALA A 144 -2.36 3.51 -17.49
CA ALA A 144 -3.45 3.36 -18.45
C ALA A 144 -3.37 1.98 -19.11
N LEU A 145 -4.44 1.18 -18.97
CA LEU A 145 -4.58 -0.07 -19.70
C LEU A 145 -4.73 0.23 -21.20
N PRO A 146 -4.17 -0.59 -22.10
CA PRO A 146 -4.46 -0.49 -23.53
C PRO A 146 -5.94 -0.79 -23.77
N THR A 147 -6.67 0.18 -24.31
CA THR A 147 -8.03 -0.02 -24.80
C THR A 147 -7.96 -0.95 -26.01
N SER A 148 -8.50 -2.17 -25.87
CA SER A 148 -8.72 -3.05 -27.01
C SER A 148 -9.70 -2.37 -27.96
N ARG A 149 -9.23 -1.95 -29.13
CA ARG A 149 -10.11 -1.58 -30.24
C ARG A 149 -10.66 -2.85 -30.87
N SER A 150 -11.98 -3.00 -30.79
CA SER A 150 -12.81 -3.80 -31.69
C SER A 150 -12.76 -3.25 -33.12
#